data_AF-H2Y092-F1
#
_entry.id   AF-H2Y092-F1
#
_cell.length_a   1.000
_cell.length_b   1.000
_cell.length_c   1.000
_cell.angle_alpha   90.00
_cell.angle_beta   90.00
_cell.angle_gamma   90.00
#
_symmetry.space_group_name_H-M   'P 1'
#
loop_
_entity.id
_entity.type
_entity.pdbx_description
1 polymer ?
#
loop_
_entity_poly.entity_id
_entity_poly.type
_entity_poly.pdbx_seq_one_letter_code
_entity_poly.pdbx_strand_id
1 'polypeptide(L)'
;MQNCLVKQDGGICDVVWKDGHESSYHSTWLRYNCQCKKCFREFSGTYTIDILSLPEVLSVTKAEVHDAGKALKTWFQGESPHMTEHDADWLRSQCYCDHCLDCDIIKRDVINSQNYAGKLPTVDYNMIDKDEDRFKFNVLKGVVDSGICLIQNVPTTPGQVLKVASMFGPIYSTLYGNIFDVVDRKAENAAYTNLLLPFHQDQPQYESMPGVQLLHALRFDSCVTGGESQILDLFRAAETFRRENPKYFQTLCEVPCKFETMD
;
A
#
# COMPACT_ATOMS: atom_id res chain seq x y z
N MET A 1 15.59 18.10 -15.65
CA MET A 1 16.32 17.58 -16.83
C MET A 1 17.44 18.49 -17.27
N GLN A 2 18.46 17.91 -17.89
CA GLN A 2 19.57 18.62 -18.54
C GLN A 2 19.48 18.54 -20.08
N ASN A 3 19.26 17.35 -20.64
CA ASN A 3 19.12 17.14 -22.08
C ASN A 3 18.20 15.94 -22.39
N CYS A 4 17.73 15.83 -23.63
CA CYS A 4 17.03 14.66 -24.14
C CYS A 4 17.51 14.28 -25.55
N LEU A 5 17.43 12.99 -25.90
CA LEU A 5 17.81 12.47 -27.20
C LEU A 5 16.82 11.40 -27.67
N VAL A 6 16.31 11.54 -28.89
CA VAL A 6 15.47 10.53 -29.53
C VAL A 6 16.36 9.45 -30.16
N LYS A 7 16.08 8.18 -29.87
CA LYS A 7 16.81 7.00 -30.36
C LYS A 7 15.86 6.00 -31.03
N GLN A 8 16.44 4.99 -31.69
CA GLN A 8 15.73 3.85 -32.29
C GLN A 8 14.56 4.28 -33.19
N ASP A 9 14.84 5.17 -34.16
CA ASP A 9 13.84 5.66 -35.11
C ASP A 9 12.56 6.25 -34.44
N GLY A 10 12.75 6.85 -33.26
CA GLY A 10 11.67 7.45 -32.48
C GLY A 10 11.02 6.51 -31.48
N GLY A 11 11.44 5.25 -31.38
CA GLY A 11 10.89 4.29 -30.42
C GLY A 11 11.23 4.62 -28.96
N ILE A 12 12.33 5.34 -28.72
CA ILE A 12 12.80 5.70 -27.37
C ILE A 12 13.22 7.17 -27.30
N CYS A 13 12.92 7.82 -26.19
CA CYS A 13 13.47 9.12 -25.81
C CYS A 13 14.31 8.96 -24.54
N ASP A 14 15.61 9.19 -24.65
CA ASP A 14 16.52 9.24 -23.52
C ASP A 14 16.53 10.63 -22.90
N VAL A 15 16.62 10.66 -21.57
CA VAL A 15 16.65 11.87 -20.77
C VAL A 15 17.87 11.82 -19.86
N VAL A 16 18.71 12.85 -19.93
CA VAL A 16 19.84 13.04 -19.02
C VAL A 16 19.44 14.04 -17.95
N TRP A 17 19.57 13.63 -16.70
CA TRP A 17 19.19 14.40 -15.51
C TRP A 17 20.38 15.20 -14.97
N LYS A 18 20.09 16.22 -14.15
CA LYS A 18 21.13 17.10 -13.58
C LYS A 18 22.04 16.38 -12.57
N ASP A 19 21.58 15.26 -12.01
CA ASP A 19 22.34 14.37 -11.14
C ASP A 19 23.22 13.37 -11.92
N GLY A 20 23.21 13.43 -13.26
CA GLY A 20 23.93 12.50 -14.14
C GLY A 20 23.21 11.17 -14.37
N HIS A 21 22.03 10.95 -13.78
CA HIS A 21 21.22 9.78 -14.10
C HIS A 21 20.73 9.85 -15.54
N GLU A 22 20.54 8.70 -16.17
CA GLU A 22 19.96 8.57 -17.51
C GLU A 22 18.70 7.71 -17.42
N SER A 23 17.64 8.16 -18.08
CA SER A 23 16.37 7.42 -18.16
C SER A 23 15.93 7.29 -19.62
N SER A 24 15.54 6.08 -20.02
CA SER A 24 15.04 5.78 -21.35
C SER A 24 13.53 5.57 -21.29
N TYR A 25 12.78 6.33 -22.10
CA TYR A 25 11.33 6.24 -22.15
C TYR A 25 10.84 5.82 -23.55
N HIS A 26 10.18 4.67 -23.64
CA HIS A 26 9.48 4.23 -24.85
C HIS A 26 8.44 5.27 -25.30
N SER A 27 8.35 5.47 -26.61
CA SER A 27 7.41 6.40 -27.26
C SER A 27 5.95 6.11 -26.86
N THR A 28 5.52 4.86 -26.93
CA THR A 28 4.17 4.44 -26.55
C THR A 28 3.88 4.77 -25.09
N TRP A 29 4.86 4.59 -24.20
CA TRP A 29 4.73 4.93 -22.78
C TRP A 29 4.57 6.43 -22.56
N LEU A 30 5.40 7.25 -23.22
CA LEU A 30 5.29 8.72 -23.15
C LEU A 30 3.94 9.20 -23.68
N ARG A 31 3.43 8.59 -24.76
CA ARG A 31 2.15 8.97 -25.34
C ARG A 31 0.96 8.55 -24.48
N TYR A 32 0.99 7.34 -23.92
CA TYR A 32 -0.05 6.82 -23.05
C TYR A 32 -0.17 7.62 -21.75
N ASN A 33 0.95 8.11 -21.22
CA ASN A 33 0.98 8.90 -20.01
C ASN A 33 0.88 10.43 -20.25
N CYS A 34 0.41 10.86 -21.42
CA CYS A 34 0.33 12.30 -21.74
C CYS A 34 -0.49 13.07 -20.69
N GLN A 35 0.11 14.10 -20.08
CA GLN A 35 -0.51 14.91 -19.04
C GLN A 35 -1.26 16.15 -19.57
N CYS A 36 -1.49 16.24 -20.89
CA CYS A 36 -2.24 17.37 -21.46
C CYS A 36 -3.74 17.30 -21.09
N LYS A 37 -4.44 18.43 -21.09
CA LYS A 37 -5.87 18.53 -20.72
C LYS A 37 -6.82 17.66 -21.57
N LYS A 38 -6.39 17.21 -22.75
CA LYS A 38 -7.16 16.29 -23.61
C LYS A 38 -7.01 14.82 -23.19
N CYS A 39 -5.88 14.48 -22.58
CA CYS A 39 -5.47 13.11 -22.28
C CYS A 39 -5.54 12.77 -20.80
N PHE A 40 -5.49 13.77 -19.92
CA PHE A 40 -5.53 13.62 -18.49
C PHE A 40 -6.55 14.57 -17.87
N ARG A 41 -7.35 14.04 -16.94
CA ARG A 41 -8.34 14.80 -16.17
C ARG A 41 -7.79 15.04 -14.78
N GLU A 42 -7.20 16.22 -14.58
CA GLU A 42 -6.51 16.61 -13.35
C GLU A 42 -7.38 16.44 -12.09
N PHE A 43 -8.66 16.81 -12.16
CA PHE A 43 -9.58 16.68 -11.02
C PHE A 43 -9.79 15.23 -10.57
N SER A 44 -9.88 14.27 -11.50
CA SER A 44 -10.13 12.86 -11.19
C SER A 44 -8.86 12.01 -11.18
N GLY A 45 -7.72 12.55 -11.63
CA GLY A 45 -6.47 11.80 -11.76
C GLY A 45 -6.51 10.70 -12.83
N THR A 46 -7.40 10.80 -13.83
CA THR A 46 -7.63 9.73 -14.81
C THR A 46 -7.13 10.07 -16.20
N TYR A 47 -6.52 9.09 -16.86
CA TYR A 47 -6.22 9.16 -18.29
C TYR A 47 -7.49 8.89 -19.10
N THR A 48 -7.69 9.67 -20.16
CA THR A 48 -8.81 9.54 -21.11
C THR A 48 -8.38 8.98 -22.45
N ILE A 49 -7.13 8.51 -22.55
CA ILE A 49 -6.60 7.88 -23.75
C ILE A 49 -7.14 6.47 -23.82
N ASP A 50 -7.86 6.16 -24.90
CA ASP A 50 -8.19 4.77 -25.24
C ASP A 50 -6.96 4.12 -25.85
N ILE A 51 -6.43 3.08 -25.19
CA ILE A 51 -5.26 2.35 -25.66
C ILE A 51 -5.50 1.69 -27.03
N LEU A 52 -6.73 1.27 -27.32
CA LEU A 52 -7.09 0.66 -28.60
C LEU A 52 -7.17 1.68 -29.74
N SER A 53 -7.27 2.97 -29.40
CA SER A 53 -7.24 4.06 -30.37
C SER A 53 -5.83 4.50 -30.75
N LEU A 54 -4.81 4.04 -30.01
CA LEU A 54 -3.42 4.38 -30.30
C LEU A 54 -2.91 3.58 -31.50
N PRO A 55 -2.10 4.19 -32.38
CA PRO A 55 -1.42 3.48 -33.46
C PRO A 55 -0.52 2.37 -32.94
N GLU A 56 -0.42 1.27 -33.69
CA GLU A 56 0.46 0.13 -33.37
C GLU A 56 1.93 0.55 -33.33
N VAL A 57 2.31 1.52 -34.18
CA VAL A 57 3.64 2.13 -34.20
C VAL A 57 3.51 3.62 -33.91
N LEU A 58 4.01 4.02 -32.73
CA LEU A 58 4.17 5.41 -32.33
C LEU A 58 5.66 5.73 -32.26
N SER A 59 6.10 6.75 -32.98
CA SER A 59 7.48 7.21 -32.96
C SER A 59 7.54 8.67 -32.56
N VAL A 60 8.42 8.99 -31.60
CA VAL A 60 8.77 10.37 -31.27
C VAL A 60 9.55 10.95 -32.44
N THR A 61 9.00 11.98 -33.08
CA THR A 61 9.68 12.70 -34.17
C THR A 61 10.59 13.80 -33.64
N LYS A 62 10.24 14.34 -32.47
CA LYS A 62 10.96 15.42 -31.82
C LYS A 62 10.77 15.35 -30.31
N ALA A 63 11.83 15.63 -29.56
CA ALA A 63 11.79 15.81 -28.12
C ALA A 63 12.54 17.09 -27.75
N GLU A 64 12.02 17.84 -26.78
CA GLU A 64 12.64 19.08 -26.28
C GLU A 64 12.51 19.16 -24.76
N VAL A 65 13.63 19.50 -24.11
CA VAL A 65 13.62 19.95 -22.72
C VAL A 65 13.11 21.38 -22.67
N HIS A 66 12.04 21.61 -21.91
CA HIS A 66 11.35 22.89 -21.81
C HIS A 66 11.42 23.47 -20.38
N ASP A 67 11.11 24.76 -20.25
CA ASP A 67 11.00 25.49 -18.98
C ASP A 67 12.22 25.28 -18.04
N ALA A 68 13.41 25.57 -18.55
CA ALA A 68 14.68 25.43 -17.82
C ALA A 68 14.91 24.02 -17.21
N GLY A 69 14.38 22.98 -17.86
CA GLY A 69 14.54 21.60 -17.43
C GLY A 69 13.40 21.05 -16.59
N LYS A 70 12.28 21.77 -16.47
CA LYS A 70 11.10 21.35 -15.69
C LYS A 70 10.08 20.53 -16.48
N ALA A 71 10.19 20.47 -17.80
CA ALA A 71 9.29 19.64 -18.60
C ALA A 71 10.01 18.98 -19.78
N LEU A 72 9.50 17.83 -20.20
CA LEU A 72 9.82 17.20 -21.48
C LEU A 72 8.63 17.34 -22.42
N LYS A 73 8.86 17.93 -23.60
CA LYS A 73 7.88 17.95 -24.69
C LYS A 73 8.26 16.95 -25.75
N THR A 74 7.29 16.15 -26.23
CA THR A 74 7.49 15.20 -27.32
C THR A 74 6.37 15.28 -28.34
N TRP A 75 6.74 15.12 -29.61
CA TRP A 75 5.82 15.10 -30.76
C TRP A 75 5.89 13.74 -31.42
N PHE A 76 4.74 13.25 -31.88
CA PHE A 76 4.58 11.88 -32.37
C PHE A 76 4.21 11.84 -33.85
N GLN A 77 4.68 10.79 -34.53
CA GLN A 77 4.16 10.34 -35.82
C GLN A 77 3.25 9.13 -35.60
N GLY A 78 2.26 8.97 -36.46
CA GLY A 78 1.29 7.86 -36.44
C GLY A 78 -0.13 8.30 -36.06
N GLU A 79 -0.31 9.50 -35.52
CA GLU A 79 -1.61 10.05 -35.12
C GLU A 79 -1.82 11.49 -35.62
N SER A 80 -3.02 12.04 -35.37
CA SER A 80 -3.28 13.47 -35.56
C SER A 80 -2.28 14.31 -34.76
N PRO A 81 -1.80 15.47 -35.24
CA PRO A 81 -0.77 16.26 -34.58
C PRO A 81 -1.03 16.44 -33.07
N HIS A 82 -0.17 15.82 -32.27
CA HIS A 82 -0.25 15.80 -30.82
C HIS A 82 1.12 16.07 -30.22
N MET A 83 1.13 16.86 -29.13
CA MET A 83 2.32 17.17 -28.35
C MET A 83 2.03 16.77 -26.91
N THR A 84 2.88 15.93 -26.34
CA THR A 84 2.79 15.57 -24.92
C THR A 84 3.78 16.38 -24.13
N GLU A 85 3.37 16.80 -22.94
CA GLU A 85 4.20 17.53 -21.99
C GLU A 85 4.15 16.78 -20.66
N HIS A 86 5.33 16.45 -20.13
CA HIS A 86 5.49 15.74 -18.87
C HIS A 86 6.30 16.60 -17.91
N ASP A 87 5.82 16.75 -16.68
CA ASP A 87 6.59 17.34 -15.60
C ASP A 87 7.87 16.53 -15.33
N ALA A 88 8.97 17.23 -15.06
CA ALA A 88 10.28 16.60 -14.91
C ALA A 88 10.38 15.73 -13.65
N ASP A 89 9.82 16.17 -12.53
CA ASP A 89 9.88 15.45 -11.26
C ASP A 89 8.98 14.21 -11.33
N TRP A 90 7.80 14.36 -11.92
CA TRP A 90 6.93 13.25 -12.23
C TRP A 90 7.64 12.24 -13.14
N LEU A 91 8.18 12.68 -14.29
CA LEU A 91 8.83 11.78 -15.24
C LEU A 91 10.02 11.05 -14.60
N ARG A 92 10.82 11.73 -13.77
CA ARG A 92 11.92 11.14 -13.00
C ARG A 92 11.45 10.05 -12.05
N SER A 93 10.31 10.27 -11.38
CA SER A 93 9.69 9.29 -10.48
C SER A 93 9.16 8.04 -11.20
N GLN A 94 8.94 8.14 -12.51
CA GLN A 94 8.47 7.04 -13.36
C GLN A 94 9.61 6.32 -14.10
N CYS A 95 10.88 6.57 -13.74
CA CYS A 95 12.00 5.86 -14.34
C CYS A 95 11.90 4.36 -14.03
N TYR A 96 11.84 3.54 -15.08
CA TYR A 96 11.75 2.08 -14.99
C TYR A 96 13.06 1.38 -15.36
N CYS A 97 14.20 2.04 -15.19
CA CYS A 97 15.49 1.34 -15.25
C CYS A 97 15.65 0.41 -14.04
N ASP A 98 16.43 -0.66 -14.18
CA ASP A 98 16.65 -1.66 -13.13
C ASP A 98 17.04 -1.03 -11.79
N HIS A 99 17.95 -0.06 -11.79
CA HIS A 99 18.36 0.64 -10.57
C HIS A 99 17.20 1.35 -9.85
N CYS A 100 16.34 2.06 -10.60
CA CYS A 100 15.20 2.76 -9.99
C CYS A 100 14.13 1.78 -9.51
N LEU A 101 13.88 0.71 -10.27
CA LEU A 101 12.96 -0.36 -9.88
C LEU A 101 13.45 -1.08 -8.61
N ASP A 102 14.74 -1.40 -8.54
CA ASP A 102 15.37 -2.01 -7.36
C ASP A 102 15.25 -1.08 -6.15
N CYS A 103 15.53 0.21 -6.31
CA CYS A 103 15.33 1.19 -5.24
C CYS A 103 13.87 1.23 -4.75
N ASP A 104 12.89 1.12 -5.65
CA ASP A 104 11.48 1.11 -5.28
C ASP A 104 11.04 -0.20 -4.61
N ILE A 105 11.62 -1.34 -5.00
CA ILE A 105 11.44 -2.62 -4.30
C ILE A 105 12.00 -2.51 -2.88
N ILE A 106 13.22 -1.99 -2.71
CA ILE A 106 13.88 -1.83 -1.41
C ILE A 106 13.07 -0.90 -0.49
N LYS A 107 12.53 0.21 -1.01
CA LYS A 107 11.65 1.10 -0.22
C LYS A 107 10.40 0.40 0.31
N ARG A 108 9.94 -0.65 -0.39
CA ARG A 108 8.76 -1.45 -0.03
C ARG A 108 9.11 -2.73 0.74
N ASP A 109 10.38 -2.95 1.04
CA ASP A 109 10.82 -4.13 1.78
C ASP A 109 10.37 -4.03 3.24
N VAL A 110 9.21 -4.61 3.52
CA VAL A 110 8.59 -4.60 4.84
C VAL A 110 9.53 -5.26 5.87
N ILE A 111 10.26 -6.32 5.51
CA ILE A 111 11.09 -7.08 6.44
C ILE A 111 12.29 -6.25 6.92
N ASN A 112 12.93 -5.51 6.03
CA ASN A 112 14.11 -4.70 6.37
C ASN A 112 13.77 -3.26 6.79
N SER A 113 12.56 -2.77 6.47
CA SER A 113 12.09 -1.43 6.88
C SER A 113 11.45 -1.40 8.27
N GLN A 114 11.03 -2.54 8.81
CA GLN A 114 10.46 -2.64 10.16
C GLN A 114 11.54 -2.42 11.23
N ASN A 115 11.59 -1.20 11.77
CA ASN A 115 12.29 -0.91 13.02
C ASN A 115 11.45 -1.34 14.23
N TYR A 116 11.17 -2.64 14.38
CA TYR A 116 10.58 -3.13 15.63
C TYR A 116 11.65 -3.13 16.72
N ALA A 117 11.84 -1.98 17.37
CA ALA A 117 12.80 -1.79 18.47
C ALA A 117 12.33 -2.44 19.79
N GLY A 118 11.41 -3.39 19.74
CA GLY A 118 10.79 -4.00 20.93
C GLY A 118 9.77 -3.11 21.64
N LYS A 119 9.44 -1.93 21.09
CA LYS A 119 8.46 -1.01 21.65
C LYS A 119 7.27 -0.86 20.72
N LEU A 120 6.09 -1.17 21.24
CA LEU A 120 4.82 -1.04 20.52
C LEU A 120 4.54 0.45 20.21
N PRO A 121 4.31 0.84 18.94
CA PRO A 121 3.86 2.18 18.61
C PRO A 121 2.59 2.50 19.40
N THR A 122 2.61 3.58 20.17
CA THR A 122 1.55 3.91 21.11
C THR A 122 1.12 5.36 20.91
N VAL A 123 -0.18 5.59 20.77
CA VAL A 123 -0.79 6.91 20.58
C VAL A 123 -1.83 7.14 21.66
N ASP A 124 -1.87 8.33 22.24
CA ASP A 124 -2.89 8.72 23.21
C ASP A 124 -4.16 9.21 22.50
N TYR A 125 -5.30 8.58 22.76
CA TYR A 125 -6.61 8.98 22.22
C TYR A 125 -6.94 10.44 22.55
N ASN A 126 -6.50 10.96 23.69
CA ASN A 126 -6.75 12.34 24.10
C ASN A 126 -6.09 13.40 23.18
N MET A 127 -5.22 12.97 22.25
CA MET A 127 -4.66 13.86 21.24
C MET A 127 -5.71 14.31 20.20
N ILE A 128 -6.80 13.55 20.04
CA ILE A 128 -7.83 13.82 19.03
C ILE A 128 -8.41 15.25 19.16
N ASP A 129 -8.63 15.73 20.39
CA ASP A 129 -9.19 17.05 20.65
C ASP A 129 -8.21 18.19 20.37
N LYS A 130 -6.90 17.90 20.35
CA LYS A 130 -5.84 18.90 20.16
C LYS A 130 -5.40 18.99 18.70
N ASP A 131 -5.22 17.83 18.07
CA ASP A 131 -4.69 17.69 16.71
C ASP A 131 -5.11 16.34 16.13
N GLU A 132 -6.34 16.29 15.59
CA GLU A 132 -6.93 15.09 15.00
C GLU A 132 -6.08 14.54 13.83
N ASP A 133 -5.51 15.40 12.99
CA ASP A 133 -4.69 14.99 11.85
C ASP A 133 -3.38 14.35 12.32
N ARG A 134 -2.74 14.91 13.35
CA ARG A 134 -1.57 14.29 13.96
C ARG A 134 -1.90 12.97 14.62
N PHE A 135 -3.03 12.87 15.31
CA PHE A 135 -3.51 11.61 15.86
C PHE A 135 -3.66 10.55 14.75
N LYS A 136 -4.38 10.88 13.68
CA LYS A 136 -4.59 9.96 12.54
C LYS A 136 -3.27 9.55 11.89
N PHE A 137 -2.40 10.53 11.63
CA PHE A 137 -1.08 10.29 11.05
C PHE A 137 -0.25 9.34 11.90
N ASN A 138 -0.18 9.55 13.22
CA ASN A 138 0.62 8.71 14.11
C ASN A 138 0.08 7.28 14.21
N VAL A 139 -1.25 7.10 14.24
CA VAL A 139 -1.87 5.77 14.24
C VAL A 139 -1.59 5.04 12.93
N LEU A 140 -1.84 5.69 11.79
CA LEU A 140 -1.57 5.11 10.47
C LEU A 140 -0.09 4.80 10.29
N LYS A 141 0.80 5.67 10.75
CA LYS A 141 2.25 5.44 10.74
C LYS A 141 2.63 4.19 11.53
N GLY A 142 2.07 3.99 12.73
CA GLY A 142 2.31 2.78 13.52
C GLY A 142 1.86 1.51 12.78
N VAL A 143 0.66 1.54 12.18
CA VAL A 143 0.13 0.41 11.41
C VAL A 143 0.97 0.14 10.15
N VAL A 144 1.32 1.16 9.38
CA VAL A 144 2.08 1.00 8.13
C VAL A 144 3.53 0.57 8.38
N ASP A 145 4.21 1.18 9.36
CA ASP A 145 5.63 0.92 9.60
C ASP A 145 5.88 -0.34 10.43
N SER A 146 4.95 -0.73 11.31
CA SER A 146 5.13 -1.81 12.28
C SER A 146 4.05 -2.89 12.24
N GLY A 147 3.05 -2.77 11.36
CA GLY A 147 1.89 -3.66 11.31
C GLY A 147 0.90 -3.49 12.47
N ILE A 148 1.19 -2.62 13.44
CA ILE A 148 0.38 -2.46 14.66
C ILE A 148 0.54 -1.09 15.33
N CYS A 149 -0.53 -0.61 15.97
CA CYS A 149 -0.50 0.54 16.86
C CYS A 149 -1.43 0.32 18.07
N LEU A 150 -0.94 0.60 19.29
CA LEU A 150 -1.76 0.68 20.49
C LEU A 150 -2.32 2.09 20.65
N ILE A 151 -3.63 2.21 20.84
CA ILE A 151 -4.27 3.48 21.18
C ILE A 151 -4.67 3.42 22.66
N GLN A 152 -4.05 4.27 23.47
CA GLN A 152 -4.31 4.35 24.90
C GLN A 152 -5.38 5.39 25.24
N ASN A 153 -6.00 5.26 26.41
CA ASN A 153 -7.02 6.17 26.94
C ASN A 153 -8.26 6.32 26.05
N VAL A 154 -8.57 5.32 25.23
CA VAL A 154 -9.84 5.25 24.51
C VAL A 154 -10.98 5.06 25.54
N PRO A 155 -12.07 5.84 25.49
CA PRO A 155 -13.19 5.67 26.41
C PRO A 155 -13.80 4.27 26.32
N THR A 156 -13.98 3.60 27.45
CA THR A 156 -14.53 2.23 27.56
C THR A 156 -16.06 2.18 27.37
N THR A 157 -16.56 2.92 26.38
CA THR A 157 -17.98 2.96 26.00
C THR A 157 -18.21 1.98 24.84
N PRO A 158 -19.26 1.13 24.88
CA PRO A 158 -19.60 0.27 23.75
C PRO A 158 -19.72 1.05 22.44
N GLY A 159 -19.20 0.47 21.35
CA GLY A 159 -19.19 1.10 20.03
C GLY A 159 -18.11 2.17 19.80
N GLN A 160 -17.29 2.51 20.81
CA GLN A 160 -16.21 3.50 20.64
C GLN A 160 -15.20 3.08 19.57
N VAL A 161 -14.96 1.77 19.41
CA VAL A 161 -14.09 1.21 18.35
C VAL A 161 -14.58 1.59 16.94
N LEU A 162 -15.89 1.67 16.71
CA LEU A 162 -16.44 2.06 15.42
C LEU A 162 -16.22 3.53 15.12
N LYS A 163 -16.28 4.39 16.16
CA LYS A 163 -15.97 5.81 16.02
C LYS A 163 -14.52 6.01 15.62
N VAL A 164 -13.60 5.30 16.28
CA VAL A 164 -12.17 5.32 15.95
C VAL A 164 -11.93 4.76 14.54
N ALA A 165 -12.51 3.61 14.19
CA ALA A 165 -12.37 2.99 12.87
C ALA A 165 -12.83 3.93 11.74
N SER A 166 -13.97 4.59 11.91
CA SER A 166 -14.56 5.51 10.92
C SER A 166 -13.68 6.73 10.62
N MET A 167 -12.69 7.03 11.47
CA MET A 167 -11.71 8.09 11.20
C MET A 167 -10.72 7.73 10.10
N PHE A 168 -10.53 6.43 9.83
CA PHE A 168 -9.50 5.91 8.93
C PHE A 168 -10.06 5.32 7.64
N GLY A 169 -11.37 5.00 7.61
CA GLY A 169 -12.00 4.47 6.41
C GLY A 169 -13.39 3.89 6.67
N PRO A 170 -14.03 3.34 5.62
CA PRO A 170 -15.30 2.64 5.76
C PRO A 170 -15.11 1.36 6.60
N ILE A 171 -16.12 1.05 7.41
CA ILE A 171 -16.14 -0.18 8.21
C ILE A 171 -16.51 -1.34 7.28
N TYR A 172 -15.72 -2.41 7.32
CA TYR A 172 -15.99 -3.63 6.58
C TYR A 172 -17.00 -4.51 7.32
N SER A 173 -18.20 -4.67 6.74
CA SER A 173 -19.24 -5.54 7.31
C SER A 173 -18.92 -7.00 7.05
N THR A 174 -18.98 -7.84 8.10
CA THR A 174 -18.81 -9.29 8.00
C THR A 174 -20.08 -10.03 8.40
N LEU A 175 -20.07 -11.36 8.37
CA LEU A 175 -21.14 -12.20 8.94
C LEU A 175 -21.32 -11.96 10.44
N TYR A 176 -20.29 -11.49 11.14
CA TYR A 176 -20.34 -11.11 12.54
C TYR A 176 -20.83 -9.66 12.77
N GLY A 177 -21.26 -8.98 11.69
CA GLY A 177 -21.68 -7.59 11.71
C GLY A 177 -20.52 -6.60 11.55
N ASN A 178 -20.78 -5.35 11.93
CA ASN A 178 -19.80 -4.25 11.90
C ASN A 178 -18.93 -4.20 13.16
N ILE A 179 -19.41 -4.79 14.25
CA ILE A 179 -18.78 -4.89 15.55
C ILE A 179 -19.27 -6.18 16.20
N PHE A 180 -18.39 -6.89 16.89
CA PHE A 180 -18.73 -8.07 17.67
C PHE A 180 -18.00 -8.00 19.03
N ASP A 181 -18.64 -8.51 20.07
CA ASP A 181 -18.08 -8.54 21.42
C ASP A 181 -17.33 -9.85 21.66
N VAL A 182 -16.04 -9.74 21.97
CA VAL A 182 -15.21 -10.89 22.36
C VAL A 182 -15.31 -11.08 23.87
N VAL A 183 -16.24 -11.93 24.28
CA VAL A 183 -16.46 -12.32 25.68
C VAL A 183 -16.77 -13.81 25.76
N ASP A 184 -16.39 -14.46 26.86
CA ASP A 184 -16.74 -15.87 27.09
C ASP A 184 -18.27 -16.02 27.21
N ARG A 185 -18.87 -16.64 26.20
CA ARG A 185 -20.31 -16.95 26.12
C ARG A 185 -20.55 -18.45 26.00
N LYS A 186 -19.53 -19.30 26.21
CA LYS A 186 -19.59 -20.75 25.98
C LYS A 186 -20.08 -21.09 24.58
N ALA A 187 -19.60 -20.38 23.57
CA ALA A 187 -20.00 -20.57 22.18
C ALA A 187 -19.08 -21.55 21.44
N GLU A 188 -19.46 -21.92 20.21
CA GLU A 188 -18.66 -22.80 19.34
C GLU A 188 -17.44 -22.09 18.75
N ASN A 189 -17.52 -20.78 18.50
CA ASN A 189 -16.37 -20.02 18.06
C ASN A 189 -15.38 -19.86 19.24
N ALA A 190 -14.15 -20.34 19.03
CA ALA A 190 -13.09 -20.35 20.03
C ALA A 190 -12.82 -18.96 20.64
N ALA A 191 -13.04 -17.88 19.89
CA ALA A 191 -12.90 -16.50 20.36
C ALA A 191 -13.87 -16.13 21.50
N TYR A 192 -14.98 -16.85 21.64
CA TYR A 192 -15.98 -16.64 22.69
C TYR A 192 -15.87 -17.69 23.81
N THR A 193 -14.66 -18.21 24.03
CA THR A 193 -14.30 -19.15 25.09
C THR A 193 -13.11 -18.62 25.89
N ASN A 194 -12.76 -19.27 27.00
CA ASN A 194 -11.56 -18.98 27.78
C ASN A 194 -10.33 -19.84 27.37
N LEU A 195 -10.41 -20.53 26.22
CA LEU A 195 -9.32 -21.34 25.70
C LEU A 195 -8.24 -20.46 25.05
N LEU A 196 -7.00 -20.97 25.04
CA LEU A 196 -5.90 -20.32 24.33
C LEU A 196 -6.20 -20.28 22.82
N LEU A 197 -6.16 -19.08 22.25
CA LEU A 197 -6.12 -18.90 20.81
C LEU A 197 -4.66 -18.94 20.34
N PRO A 198 -4.26 -19.91 19.51
CA PRO A 198 -2.91 -19.92 18.92
C PRO A 198 -2.75 -18.75 17.95
N PHE A 199 -1.53 -18.49 17.46
CA PHE A 199 -1.35 -17.50 16.39
C PHE A 199 -2.21 -17.81 15.18
N HIS A 200 -2.98 -16.81 14.74
CA HIS A 200 -3.91 -16.91 13.62
C HIS A 200 -4.03 -15.55 12.93
N GLN A 201 -4.59 -15.56 11.72
CA GLN A 201 -5.17 -14.39 11.08
C GLN A 201 -6.69 -14.54 11.10
N ASP A 202 -7.39 -13.44 11.29
CA ASP A 202 -8.84 -13.44 11.39
C ASP A 202 -9.50 -13.63 10.02
N GLN A 203 -10.56 -14.43 10.03
CA GLN A 203 -11.46 -14.64 8.90
C GLN A 203 -10.79 -15.17 7.61
N PRO A 204 -9.93 -16.22 7.66
CA PRO A 204 -9.25 -16.76 6.49
C PRO A 204 -10.18 -17.42 5.46
N GLN A 205 -11.46 -17.60 5.81
CA GLN A 205 -12.49 -18.08 4.89
C GLN A 205 -12.94 -17.03 3.85
N TYR A 206 -12.67 -15.74 4.06
CA TYR A 206 -12.92 -14.73 3.03
C TYR A 206 -11.78 -14.67 2.02
N GLU A 207 -12.12 -14.62 0.73
CA GLU A 207 -11.13 -14.42 -0.34
C GLU A 207 -10.39 -13.08 -0.20
N SER A 208 -11.10 -12.05 0.27
CA SER A 208 -10.52 -10.78 0.69
C SER A 208 -10.68 -10.63 2.21
N MET A 209 -9.67 -11.11 2.94
CA MET A 209 -9.64 -11.00 4.40
C MET A 209 -9.60 -9.54 4.85
N PRO A 210 -10.12 -9.20 6.05
CA PRO A 210 -9.97 -7.86 6.61
C PRO A 210 -8.49 -7.45 6.70
N GLY A 211 -8.14 -6.33 6.06
CA GLY A 211 -6.74 -5.87 6.01
C GLY A 211 -6.23 -5.27 7.33
N VAL A 212 -7.11 -4.67 8.13
CA VAL A 212 -6.79 -4.10 9.45
C VAL A 212 -7.87 -4.49 10.44
N GLN A 213 -7.47 -4.95 11.62
CA GLN A 213 -8.37 -5.29 12.72
C GLN A 213 -8.21 -4.31 13.88
N LEU A 214 -9.31 -3.89 14.48
CA LEU A 214 -9.33 -3.07 15.69
C LEU A 214 -9.97 -3.87 16.83
N LEU A 215 -9.23 -4.03 17.93
CA LEU A 215 -9.72 -4.60 19.18
C LEU A 215 -9.71 -3.52 20.26
N HIS A 216 -10.83 -3.38 20.96
CA HIS A 216 -10.99 -2.37 22.01
C HIS A 216 -11.34 -3.04 23.35
N ALA A 217 -10.40 -2.97 24.29
CA ALA A 217 -10.58 -3.49 25.63
C ALA A 217 -11.55 -2.61 26.42
N LEU A 218 -12.80 -3.07 26.58
CA LEU A 218 -13.82 -2.38 27.38
C LEU A 218 -13.70 -2.67 28.88
N ARG A 219 -13.25 -3.89 29.24
CA ARG A 219 -13.21 -4.38 30.61
C ARG A 219 -12.17 -5.49 30.74
N PHE A 220 -11.40 -5.46 31.82
CA PHE A 220 -10.49 -6.54 32.21
C PHE A 220 -10.61 -6.72 33.73
N ASP A 221 -11.30 -7.77 34.15
CA ASP A 221 -11.61 -7.99 35.57
C ASP A 221 -10.40 -8.51 36.35
N SER A 222 -10.23 -8.05 37.59
CA SER A 222 -9.10 -8.44 38.45
C SER A 222 -9.06 -9.93 38.80
N CYS A 223 -10.17 -10.65 38.63
CA CYS A 223 -10.22 -12.10 38.82
C CYS A 223 -9.68 -12.89 37.61
N VAL A 224 -9.48 -12.24 36.46
CA VAL A 224 -8.95 -12.88 35.26
C VAL A 224 -7.46 -13.16 35.46
N THR A 225 -7.08 -14.42 35.28
CA THR A 225 -5.68 -14.85 35.24
C THR A 225 -5.33 -15.21 33.80
N GLY A 226 -4.27 -14.61 33.26
CA GLY A 226 -3.92 -14.71 31.84
C GLY A 226 -4.70 -13.71 30.98
N GLY A 227 -4.89 -14.01 29.70
CA GLY A 227 -5.60 -13.15 28.74
C GLY A 227 -4.72 -12.07 28.11
N GLU A 228 -3.40 -12.22 28.20
CA GLU A 228 -2.43 -11.35 27.55
C GLU A 228 -2.53 -11.49 26.02
N SER A 229 -2.53 -10.36 25.32
CA SER A 229 -2.45 -10.36 23.87
C SER A 229 -1.05 -10.76 23.41
N GLN A 230 -0.98 -11.72 22.48
CA GLN A 230 0.25 -12.14 21.83
C GLN A 230 0.20 -11.78 20.36
N ILE A 231 1.31 -11.25 19.84
CA ILE A 231 1.39 -10.72 18.47
C ILE A 231 2.73 -11.14 17.87
N LEU A 232 2.69 -11.58 16.63
CA LEU A 232 3.84 -12.10 15.90
C LEU A 232 3.90 -11.44 14.52
N ASP A 233 5.09 -11.00 14.13
CA ASP A 233 5.36 -10.60 12.75
C ASP A 233 5.47 -11.86 11.87
N LEU A 234 4.41 -12.11 11.09
CA LEU A 234 4.34 -13.24 10.19
C LEU A 234 5.37 -13.16 9.07
N PHE A 235 5.72 -11.98 8.56
CA PHE A 235 6.71 -11.87 7.47
C PHE A 235 8.10 -12.25 7.96
N ARG A 236 8.48 -11.81 9.15
CA ARG A 236 9.76 -12.21 9.75
C ARG A 236 9.80 -13.69 10.14
N ALA A 237 8.70 -14.25 10.64
CA ALA A 237 8.58 -15.68 10.90
C ALA A 237 8.69 -16.49 9.60
N ALA A 238 7.98 -16.06 8.56
CA ALA A 238 7.99 -16.67 7.23
C ALA A 238 9.36 -16.59 6.55
N GLU A 239 10.07 -15.47 6.66
CA GLU A 239 11.43 -15.31 6.12
C GLU A 239 12.44 -16.22 6.84
N THR A 240 12.33 -16.33 8.17
CA THR A 240 13.13 -17.27 8.95
C THR A 240 12.86 -18.71 8.48
N PHE A 241 11.59 -19.07 8.34
CA PHE A 241 11.19 -20.38 7.84
C PHE A 241 11.66 -20.64 6.39
N ARG A 242 11.61 -19.64 5.52
CA ARG A 242 12.11 -19.71 4.14
C ARG A 242 13.60 -20.02 4.08
N ARG A 243 14.40 -19.37 4.94
CA ARG A 243 15.85 -19.57 5.01
C ARG A 243 16.22 -20.94 5.56
N GLU A 244 15.52 -21.38 6.60
CA GLU A 244 15.82 -22.64 7.29
C GLU A 244 15.24 -23.86 6.57
N ASN A 245 14.09 -23.70 5.91
CA ASN A 245 13.26 -24.78 5.36
C ASN A 245 12.67 -24.42 3.97
N PRO A 246 13.51 -24.09 2.96
CA PRO A 246 13.05 -23.50 1.69
C PRO A 246 12.06 -24.38 0.91
N LYS A 247 12.23 -25.70 0.94
CA LYS A 247 11.32 -26.64 0.26
C LYS A 247 9.91 -26.66 0.89
N TYR A 248 9.85 -26.61 2.21
CA TYR A 248 8.57 -26.58 2.93
C TYR A 248 7.91 -25.21 2.78
N PHE A 249 8.68 -24.12 2.82
CA PHE A 249 8.18 -22.79 2.51
C PHE A 249 7.55 -22.74 1.11
N GLN A 250 8.24 -23.26 0.09
CA GLN A 250 7.70 -23.34 -1.27
C GLN A 250 6.38 -24.13 -1.31
N THR A 251 6.29 -25.24 -0.58
CA THR A 251 5.06 -26.03 -0.48
C THR A 251 3.90 -25.19 0.08
N LEU A 252 4.14 -24.40 1.15
CA LEU A 252 3.12 -23.53 1.73
C LEU A 252 2.69 -22.38 0.79
N CYS A 253 3.55 -21.94 -0.12
CA CYS A 253 3.21 -20.92 -1.11
C CYS A 253 2.43 -21.47 -2.32
N GLU A 254 2.60 -22.75 -2.65
CA GLU A 254 2.04 -23.36 -3.87
C GLU A 254 0.79 -24.20 -3.61
N VAL A 255 0.65 -24.76 -2.42
CA VAL A 255 -0.48 -25.64 -2.07
C VAL A 255 -1.56 -24.84 -1.36
N PRO A 256 -2.73 -24.60 -1.98
CA PRO A 256 -3.81 -23.85 -1.34
C PRO A 256 -4.43 -24.66 -0.21
N CYS A 257 -4.70 -24.00 0.92
CA CYS A 257 -5.46 -24.55 2.03
C CYS A 257 -6.93 -24.14 1.92
N LYS A 258 -7.85 -25.08 2.22
CA LYS A 258 -9.27 -24.78 2.35
C LYS A 258 -9.55 -24.26 3.76
N PHE A 259 -10.19 -23.11 3.86
CA PHE A 259 -10.77 -22.58 5.10
C PHE A 259 -12.29 -22.59 4.98
N GLU A 260 -12.98 -22.91 6.06
CA GLU A 260 -14.44 -23.04 6.09
C GLU A 260 -14.97 -22.59 7.45
N THR A 261 -16.07 -21.85 7.42
CA THR A 261 -16.89 -21.55 8.59
C THR A 261 -18.25 -22.18 8.31
N MET A 262 -18.72 -23.06 9.19
CA MET A 262 -20.06 -23.64 9.08
C MET A 262 -21.03 -22.79 9.91
N ASP A 263 -22.16 -22.45 9.29
CA ASP A 263 -23.31 -21.80 9.95
C ASP A 263 -24.18 -22.83 10.70
#